data_AF-A0A495A5S7-F1
#
_entry.id   AF-A0A495A5S7-F1
#
_cell.length_a   1.000
_cell.length_b   1.000
_cell.length_c   1.000
_cell.angle_alpha   90.00
_cell.angle_beta   90.00
_cell.angle_gamma   90.00
#
_symmetry.space_group_name_H-M   'P 1'
#
loop_
_entity.id
_entity.type
_entity.pdbx_description
1 polymer ?
#
loop_
_entity_poly.entity_id
_entity_poly.type
_entity_poly.pdbx_seq_one_letter_code
_entity_poly.pdbx_strand_id
1 'polypeptide(L)'
;MDDSSVGALIGIVMSVVVLGVIFTVTRMGANGDMGRNGAVGIRTKSTQRSDEAWRAGHAAAFPVVRTACLVVLVLDLVCLALVFLGPAGLVPWLGIIPLAGILVAVVFMARAAKKGADAAPRAPHP
;
A
#
# COMPACT_ATOMS: atom_id res chain seq x y z
N MET A 1 7.56 17.49 24.49
CA MET A 1 7.52 16.35 23.55
C MET A 1 8.96 15.98 23.29
N ASP A 2 9.38 14.78 23.64
CA ASP A 2 10.77 14.32 23.43
C ASP A 2 11.00 13.86 21.99
N ASP A 3 12.26 13.63 21.61
CA ASP A 3 12.66 13.21 20.26
C ASP A 3 12.00 11.89 19.84
N SER A 4 11.72 11.00 20.79
CA SER A 4 11.06 9.71 20.52
C SER A 4 9.60 9.92 20.11
N SER A 5 8.91 10.83 20.79
CA SER A 5 7.54 11.22 20.46
C SER A 5 7.45 11.90 19.11
N VAL A 6 8.41 12.79 18.80
CA VAL A 6 8.51 13.43 17.47
C VAL A 6 8.74 12.38 16.38
N GLY A 7 9.66 11.45 16.60
CA GLY A 7 9.94 10.35 15.66
C GLY A 7 8.72 9.46 15.42
N ALA A 8 7.98 9.12 16.47
CA ALA A 8 6.76 8.33 16.37
C ALA A 8 5.69 9.04 15.51
N LEU A 9 5.47 10.34 15.76
CA LEU A 9 4.51 11.15 14.99
C LEU A 9 4.91 11.26 13.52
N ILE A 10 6.20 11.43 13.22
CA ILE A 10 6.69 11.43 11.84
C ILE A 10 6.38 10.09 11.17
N GLY A 11 6.65 8.96 11.85
CA GLY A 11 6.36 7.63 11.32
C GLY A 11 4.87 7.41 11.01
N ILE A 12 3.98 7.83 11.91
CA ILE A 12 2.52 7.73 11.74
C ILE A 12 2.04 8.62 10.58
N VAL A 13 2.52 9.87 10.49
CA VAL A 13 2.16 10.77 9.38
C VAL A 13 2.65 10.21 8.05
N MET A 14 3.87 9.69 8.01
CA MET A 14 4.43 9.05 6.81
C MET A 14 3.65 7.79 6.41
N SER A 15 3.17 6.99 7.37
CA SER A 15 2.26 5.87 7.11
C SER A 15 1.03 6.32 6.34
N VAL A 16 0.32 7.36 6.83
CA VAL A 16 -0.88 7.90 6.17
C VAL A 16 -0.58 8.38 4.74
N VAL A 17 0.54 9.08 4.54
CA VAL A 17 0.97 9.53 3.21
C VAL A 17 1.20 8.35 2.27
N VAL A 18 1.94 7.32 2.73
CA VAL A 18 2.23 6.12 1.94
C VAL A 18 0.95 5.36 1.60
N LEU A 19 0.01 5.22 2.54
CA LEU A 19 -1.30 4.61 2.27
C LEU A 19 -2.08 5.37 1.20
N GLY A 20 -2.08 6.71 1.27
CA GLY A 20 -2.71 7.57 0.25
C GLY A 20 -2.12 7.36 -1.14
N VAL A 21 -0.79 7.27 -1.23
CA VAL A 21 -0.09 6.97 -2.49
C VAL A 21 -0.45 5.58 -3.01
N ILE A 22 -0.36 4.53 -2.18
CA ILE A 22 -0.69 3.16 -2.56
C ILE A 22 -2.14 3.06 -3.05
N PHE A 23 -3.08 3.66 -2.33
CA PHE A 23 -4.49 3.68 -2.68
C PHE A 23 -4.73 4.36 -4.03
N THR A 24 -4.18 5.56 -4.20
CA THR A 24 -4.38 6.38 -5.40
C THR A 24 -3.77 5.72 -6.63
N VAL A 25 -2.50 5.29 -6.55
CA VAL A 25 -1.80 4.64 -7.66
C VAL A 25 -2.51 3.33 -8.05
N THR A 26 -2.93 2.53 -7.07
CA THR A 26 -3.62 1.27 -7.38
C THR A 26 -4.98 1.52 -8.02
N ARG A 27 -5.73 2.53 -7.55
CA ARG A 27 -7.00 2.94 -8.15
C ARG A 27 -6.83 3.42 -9.60
N MET A 28 -5.85 4.28 -9.86
CA MET A 28 -5.56 4.79 -11.20
C MET A 28 -5.19 3.63 -12.15
N GLY A 29 -4.37 2.68 -11.69
CA GLY A 29 -4.05 1.48 -12.46
C GLY A 29 -5.28 0.61 -12.74
N ALA A 30 -6.19 0.47 -11.79
CA ALA A 30 -7.43 -0.30 -11.95
C ALA A 30 -8.42 0.36 -12.92
N ASN A 31 -8.48 1.69 -12.93
CA ASN A 31 -9.35 2.47 -13.81
C ASN A 31 -8.81 2.63 -15.23
N GLY A 32 -7.51 2.40 -15.44
CA GLY A 32 -6.84 2.65 -16.72
C GLY A 32 -6.37 4.09 -16.91
N ASP A 33 -6.43 4.91 -15.86
CA ASP A 33 -5.96 6.31 -15.86
C ASP A 33 -4.42 6.40 -15.90
N MET A 34 -3.73 5.27 -15.73
CA MET A 34 -2.29 5.13 -15.75
C MET A 34 -1.88 3.98 -16.67
N GLY A 35 -1.18 4.30 -17.76
CA GLY A 35 -0.64 3.28 -18.66
C GLY A 35 0.47 2.44 -18.01
N ARG A 36 0.73 1.24 -18.55
CA ARG A 36 1.76 0.31 -18.02
C ARG A 36 3.20 0.86 -17.99
N ASN A 37 3.44 1.97 -18.68
CA ASN A 37 4.72 2.70 -18.74
C ASN A 37 4.84 3.82 -17.68
N GLY A 38 3.88 3.93 -16.75
CA GLY A 38 3.98 4.88 -15.65
C GLY A 38 5.19 4.62 -14.74
N ALA A 39 5.71 5.68 -14.10
CA ALA A 39 6.82 5.59 -13.15
C ALA A 39 6.45 4.88 -11.83
N VAL A 40 5.16 4.69 -11.56
CA VAL A 40 4.60 4.17 -10.29
C VAL A 40 3.59 3.04 -10.55
N GLY A 41 3.42 2.14 -9.59
CA GLY A 41 2.46 1.02 -9.66
C GLY A 41 3.04 -0.33 -9.24
N ILE A 42 2.22 -1.38 -9.27
CA ILE A 42 2.64 -2.75 -8.92
C ILE A 42 3.34 -3.37 -10.14
N ARG A 43 4.66 -3.24 -10.21
CA ARG A 43 5.47 -3.64 -11.36
C ARG A 43 6.04 -5.05 -11.19
N THR A 44 5.42 -6.01 -11.86
CA THR A 44 5.85 -7.40 -11.92
C THR A 44 5.87 -7.84 -13.38
N LYS A 45 6.59 -8.93 -13.70
CA LYS A 45 6.57 -9.52 -15.05
C LYS A 45 5.15 -9.79 -15.57
N SER A 46 4.22 -10.12 -14.67
CA SER A 46 2.83 -10.39 -15.01
C SER A 46 2.05 -9.11 -15.33
N THR A 47 2.10 -8.12 -14.44
CA THR A 47 1.36 -6.86 -14.59
C THR A 47 1.88 -5.98 -15.74
N GLN A 48 3.14 -6.12 -16.16
CA GLN A 48 3.71 -5.33 -17.25
C GLN A 48 3.55 -5.96 -18.64
N ARG A 49 2.98 -7.16 -18.73
CA ARG A 49 2.87 -7.94 -19.99
C ARG A 49 2.00 -7.26 -21.06
N SER A 50 0.90 -6.64 -20.65
CA SER A 50 -0.04 -5.92 -21.51
C SER A 50 -0.78 -4.86 -20.70
N ASP A 51 -1.42 -3.90 -21.38
CA ASP A 51 -2.26 -2.90 -20.69
C ASP A 51 -3.47 -3.55 -20.02
N GLU A 52 -3.99 -4.64 -20.60
CA GLU A 52 -5.02 -5.47 -19.98
C GLU A 52 -4.54 -6.14 -18.70
N ALA A 53 -3.34 -6.74 -18.71
CA ALA A 53 -2.75 -7.36 -17.52
C ALA A 53 -2.43 -6.33 -16.44
N TRP A 54 -2.01 -5.12 -16.82
CA TRP A 54 -1.81 -4.00 -15.91
C TRP A 54 -3.11 -3.63 -15.21
N ARG A 55 -4.17 -3.39 -15.97
CA ARG A 55 -5.48 -3.01 -15.43
C ARG A 55 -6.09 -4.12 -14.57
N ALA A 56 -6.06 -5.37 -15.06
CA ALA A 56 -6.59 -6.52 -14.33
C ALA A 56 -5.84 -6.78 -13.03
N GLY A 57 -4.51 -6.63 -13.02
CA GLY A 57 -3.72 -6.77 -11.81
C GLY A 57 -4.06 -5.70 -10.78
N HIS A 58 -4.10 -4.43 -11.16
CA HIS A 58 -4.46 -3.36 -10.23
C HIS A 58 -5.91 -3.46 -9.75
N ALA A 59 -6.85 -3.85 -10.61
CA ALA A 59 -8.23 -4.12 -10.22
C ALA A 59 -8.35 -5.25 -9.20
N ALA A 60 -7.59 -6.33 -9.37
CA ALA A 60 -7.55 -7.44 -8.40
C ALA A 60 -6.89 -7.06 -7.07
N ALA A 61 -5.89 -6.16 -7.09
CA ALA A 61 -5.24 -5.66 -5.89
C ALA A 61 -6.08 -4.64 -5.12
N PHE A 62 -6.94 -3.88 -5.80
CA PHE A 62 -7.66 -2.76 -5.20
C PHE A 62 -8.54 -3.10 -3.98
N PRO A 63 -9.30 -4.21 -3.95
CA PRO A 63 -10.02 -4.63 -2.74
C PRO A 63 -9.08 -4.90 -1.56
N VAL A 64 -7.91 -5.51 -1.82
CA VAL A 64 -6.89 -5.77 -0.79
C VAL A 64 -6.32 -4.45 -0.27
N VAL A 65 -6.03 -3.50 -1.16
CA VAL A 65 -5.55 -2.16 -0.79
C VAL A 65 -6.57 -1.46 0.10
N ARG A 66 -7.85 -1.47 -0.27
CA ARG A 66 -8.91 -0.82 0.51
C ARG A 66 -9.00 -1.39 1.94
N THR A 67 -8.99 -2.71 2.08
CA THR A 67 -8.99 -3.35 3.39
C THR A 67 -7.71 -3.06 4.17
N ALA A 68 -6.54 -3.14 3.53
CA ALA A 68 -5.26 -2.84 4.15
C ALA A 68 -5.17 -1.39 4.64
N CYS A 69 -5.58 -0.41 3.82
CA CYS A 69 -5.62 0.99 4.21
C CYS A 69 -6.51 1.20 5.44
N LEU A 70 -7.70 0.60 5.49
CA LEU A 70 -8.58 0.72 6.66
C LEU A 70 -7.93 0.11 7.91
N VAL A 71 -7.35 -1.09 7.81
CA VAL A 71 -6.70 -1.78 8.94
C VAL A 71 -5.49 -0.98 9.45
N VAL A 72 -4.64 -0.49 8.56
CA VAL A 72 -3.45 0.28 8.94
C VAL A 72 -3.84 1.66 9.48
N LEU A 73 -4.88 2.32 8.96
CA LEU A 73 -5.37 3.58 9.53
C LEU A 73 -5.91 3.40 10.95
N VAL A 74 -6.62 2.31 11.22
CA VAL A 74 -7.05 1.99 12.59
C VAL A 74 -5.83 1.74 13.49
N LEU A 75 -4.81 1.05 13.00
CA LEU A 75 -3.55 0.86 13.71
C LEU A 75 -2.83 2.19 13.97
N ASP A 76 -2.78 3.09 12.99
CA ASP A 76 -2.22 4.44 13.14
C ASP A 76 -2.93 5.22 14.25
N LEU A 77 -4.26 5.14 14.33
CA LEU A 77 -5.03 5.79 15.41
C LEU A 77 -4.71 5.19 16.80
N VAL A 78 -4.56 3.88 16.88
CA VAL A 78 -4.15 3.21 18.13
C VAL A 78 -2.74 3.62 18.53
N CYS A 79 -1.79 3.60 17.60
CA CYS A 79 -0.42 4.06 17.82
C CYS A 79 -0.39 5.53 18.23
N LEU A 80 -1.16 6.40 17.60
CA LEU A 80 -1.28 7.81 17.94
C LEU A 80 -1.79 8.00 19.38
N ALA A 81 -2.84 7.28 19.78
CA ALA A 81 -3.34 7.34 21.15
C ALA A 81 -2.27 6.90 22.16
N LEU A 82 -1.51 5.84 21.83
CA LEU A 82 -0.44 5.31 22.68
C LEU A 82 0.78 6.24 22.77
N VAL A 83 1.01 7.14 21.81
CA VAL A 83 2.05 8.18 21.95
C VAL A 83 1.75 9.09 23.14
N PHE A 84 0.48 9.39 23.43
CA PHE A 84 0.07 10.31 24.50
C PHE A 84 -0.33 9.60 25.80
N LEU A 85 -0.87 8.39 25.70
CA LEU A 85 -1.47 7.66 26.82
C LEU A 85 -0.69 6.40 27.22
N GLY A 86 0.27 5.99 26.39
CA GLY A 86 0.98 4.73 26.53
C GLY A 86 2.26 4.81 27.38
N PRO A 87 2.84 3.65 27.71
CA PRO A 87 4.14 3.57 28.37
C PRO A 87 5.25 4.25 27.55
N ALA A 88 6.07 5.09 28.20
CA ALA A 88 7.17 5.81 27.55
C ALA A 88 8.14 4.90 26.77
N GLY A 89 8.40 3.68 27.26
CA GLY A 89 9.27 2.71 26.60
C GLY A 89 8.74 2.19 25.25
N LEU A 90 7.45 2.34 24.96
CA LEU A 90 6.86 1.93 23.68
C LEU A 90 6.96 3.02 22.60
N VAL A 91 7.05 4.29 22.98
CA VAL A 91 6.96 5.44 22.07
C VAL A 91 7.90 5.34 20.85
N PRO A 92 9.19 4.95 20.98
CA PRO A 92 10.08 4.83 19.82
C PRO A 92 9.59 3.85 18.74
N TRP A 93 8.80 2.85 19.12
CA TRP A 93 8.33 1.78 18.23
C TRP A 93 7.02 2.13 17.51
N LEU A 94 6.23 3.07 18.06
CA LEU A 94 4.89 3.38 17.56
C LEU A 94 4.89 3.98 16.15
N GLY A 95 5.99 4.62 15.73
CA GLY A 95 6.17 5.08 14.34
C GLY A 95 6.55 3.99 13.34
N ILE A 96 7.08 2.86 13.82
CA ILE A 96 7.59 1.75 12.98
C ILE A 96 6.51 0.70 12.74
N ILE A 97 5.66 0.46 13.73
CA ILE A 97 4.61 -0.56 13.71
C ILE A 97 3.67 -0.41 12.49
N PRO A 98 3.12 0.78 12.17
CA PRO A 98 2.28 0.95 10.98
C PRO A 98 3.02 0.71 9.67
N LEU A 99 4.29 1.14 9.59
CA LEU A 99 5.15 0.91 8.42
C LEU A 99 5.38 -0.59 8.18
N ALA A 100 5.59 -1.37 9.24
CA ALA A 100 5.68 -2.82 9.15
C ALA A 100 4.35 -3.44 8.66
N GLY A 101 3.22 -2.91 9.11
CA GLY A 101 1.89 -3.28 8.61
C GLY A 101 1.74 -3.04 7.10
N ILE A 102 2.25 -1.91 6.60
CA ILE A 102 2.28 -1.60 5.16
C ILE A 102 3.13 -2.61 4.40
N LEU A 103 4.31 -2.99 4.91
CA LEU A 103 5.16 -3.99 4.25
C LEU A 103 4.44 -5.34 4.09
N VAL A 104 3.71 -5.77 5.12
CA VAL A 104 2.89 -6.99 5.06
C VAL A 104 1.77 -6.84 4.02
N ALA A 105 1.07 -5.70 4.01
CA ALA A 105 0.04 -5.41 3.02
C ALA A 105 0.57 -5.46 1.58
N VAL A 106 1.78 -4.92 1.34
CA VAL A 106 2.42 -4.92 0.00
C VAL A 106 2.58 -6.31 -0.55
N VAL A 107 2.93 -7.29 0.28
CA VAL A 107 3.02 -8.70 -0.15
C VAL A 107 1.67 -9.23 -0.62
N PHE A 108 0.59 -8.97 0.11
CA PHE A 108 -0.75 -9.41 -0.29
C PHE A 108 -1.24 -8.69 -1.56
N MET A 109 -0.99 -7.39 -1.68
CA MET A 109 -1.31 -6.60 -2.87
C MET A 109 -0.57 -7.13 -4.11
N ALA A 110 0.73 -7.41 -3.99
CA ALA A 110 1.53 -7.96 -5.08
C ALA A 110 1.05 -9.35 -5.53
N ARG A 111 0.66 -10.21 -4.58
CA ARG A 111 0.08 -11.53 -4.89
C ARG A 111 -1.27 -11.42 -5.60
N ALA A 112 -2.15 -10.54 -5.12
CA ALA A 112 -3.44 -10.29 -5.75
C ALA A 112 -3.27 -9.70 -7.16
N ALA A 113 -2.37 -8.74 -7.32
CA ALA A 113 -2.05 -8.14 -8.61
C ALA A 113 -1.52 -9.17 -9.61
N LYS A 114 -0.57 -10.00 -9.18
CA LYS A 114 -0.05 -11.09 -10.02
C LYS A 114 -1.17 -12.03 -10.45
N LYS A 115 -2.03 -12.47 -9.52
CA LYS A 115 -3.15 -13.36 -9.84
C LYS A 115 -4.11 -12.73 -10.85
N GLY A 116 -4.46 -11.45 -10.68
CA GLY A 116 -5.32 -10.73 -11.62
C GLY A 116 -4.70 -10.57 -13.01
N ALA A 117 -3.41 -10.24 -13.06
CA ALA A 117 -2.68 -10.06 -14.32
C ALA A 117 -2.42 -11.37 -15.08
N ASP A 118 -2.22 -12.49 -14.36
CA ASP A 118 -2.06 -13.82 -14.97
C ASP A 118 -3.38 -14.33 -15.57
N ALA A 119 -4.53 -13.89 -15.04
CA ALA A 119 -5.86 -14.23 -15.58
C ALA A 119 -6.25 -13.41 -16.82
N ALA A 120 -5.52 -12.32 -17.13
CA ALA A 120 -5.78 -11.50 -18.30
C ALA A 120 -5.32 -12.22 -19.60
N PRO A 121 -6.03 -12.03 -20.72
CA PRO A 121 -5.62 -12.54 -22.03
C PRO A 121 -4.18 -12.19 -22.38
N ARG A 122 -3.54 -13.03 -23.22
CA ARG A 122 -2.25 -12.66 -23.83
C ARG A 122 -2.52 -11.69 -24.97
N ALA A 123 -1.72 -10.63 -25.04
CA ALA A 123 -1.72 -9.77 -26.23
C ALA A 123 -1.49 -10.66 -27.46
N PRO A 124 -2.22 -10.45 -28.57
CA PRO A 124 -1.94 -11.15 -29.82
C PRO A 124 -0.47 -10.96 -30.17
N HIS A 125 0.22 -12.06 -30.52
CA HIS A 125 1.56 -11.97 -31.06
C HIS A 125 1.49 -11.23 -32.41
N PRO A 126 2.40 -10.28 -32.68
CA PRO A 126 2.52 -9.66 -34.00
C PRO A 126 2.92 -10.68 -35.06
#